data_AF-A0A2J6RZG3-F1
#
_entry.id   AF-A0A2J6RZG3-F1
#
_cell.length_a   1.000
_cell.length_b   1.000
_cell.length_c   1.000
_cell.angle_alpha   90.00
_cell.angle_beta   90.00
_cell.angle_gamma   90.00
#
_symmetry.space_group_name_H-M   'P 1'
#
loop_
_entity.id
_entity.type
_entity.pdbx_description
1 polymer ?
#
loop_
_entity_poly.entity_id
_entity_poly.type
_entity_poly.pdbx_seq_one_letter_code
_entity_poly.pdbx_strand_id
1 'polypeptide(L)'
;MSLDLFSNDIVLDIFDLVWALPYNIVSLGNLALCSKRLNGLATPLLYKEVDLKTWNGEVSLLITLLRNPKLGTFGKSLTSYRYNSSITATDRSFNHDELTLCKERIEKFCKTSNEVDKWLVDLENKEWEASASLLMSCMPNVERIQINEYKESSSNSFDRVLEHAAMLQSQGSNSPLALSRLRFVHGSFNTWTSLERLMPFLRLKSLTTAEFDPTFDDIGFRDEMPNLEMETLVLGIVVDGEWSRLEEFLGNFKKLKCFRLREDDFERDPYYESNPHTLDEAISGLKHCLEELEIDQLLRAPEEPPWISSLADFQKLCKISLSAYVLFKPHHKPRRRNIDVLPASLEALELISYDQYAVDQLLEILQRRQESVPKLVHIQLKRRVVDYRDKTRLARFEEAVGDLKKKCNDAAIALQFFEERTVQAVDNRSTMWSQIE
;
A
#
# COMPACT_ATOMS: atom_id res chain seq x y z
N MET A 1 -35.56 -7.55 -28.62
CA MET A 1 -35.80 -8.69 -27.71
C MET A 1 -35.96 -8.11 -26.31
N SER A 2 -37.03 -8.43 -25.57
CA SER A 2 -37.25 -7.83 -24.24
C SER A 2 -36.34 -8.46 -23.20
N LEU A 3 -35.71 -7.64 -22.35
CA LEU A 3 -34.90 -8.09 -21.22
C LEU A 3 -35.74 -8.81 -20.15
N ASP A 4 -37.06 -8.60 -20.14
CA ASP A 4 -37.96 -9.25 -19.19
C ASP A 4 -38.04 -10.77 -19.36
N LEU A 5 -37.64 -11.28 -20.53
CA LEU A 5 -37.65 -12.71 -20.86
C LEU A 5 -36.44 -13.49 -20.29
N PHE A 6 -35.38 -12.79 -19.88
CA PHE A 6 -34.20 -13.44 -19.29
C PHE A 6 -34.40 -13.69 -17.79
N SER A 7 -33.70 -14.68 -17.22
CA SER A 7 -33.62 -14.88 -15.77
C SER A 7 -32.81 -13.77 -15.10
N ASN A 8 -32.90 -13.62 -13.78
CA ASN A 8 -32.09 -12.62 -13.07
C ASN A 8 -30.59 -12.89 -13.22
N ASP A 9 -30.17 -14.15 -13.22
CA ASP A 9 -28.76 -14.52 -13.36
C ASP A 9 -28.21 -14.07 -14.72
N ILE A 10 -28.95 -14.32 -15.81
CA ILE A 10 -28.55 -13.86 -17.16
C ILE A 10 -28.49 -12.32 -17.22
N VAL A 11 -29.42 -11.63 -16.56
CA VAL A 11 -29.40 -10.16 -16.51
C VAL A 11 -28.19 -9.64 -15.73
N LEU A 12 -27.80 -10.32 -14.64
CA LEU A 12 -26.59 -9.99 -13.89
C LEU A 12 -25.32 -10.24 -14.70
N ASP A 13 -25.25 -11.36 -15.44
CA ASP A 13 -24.13 -11.62 -16.36
C ASP A 13 -24.02 -10.52 -17.44
N ILE A 14 -25.16 -10.05 -17.97
CA ILE A 14 -25.19 -8.92 -18.89
C ILE A 14 -24.71 -7.63 -18.20
N PHE A 15 -25.08 -7.40 -16.95
CA PHE A 15 -24.61 -6.24 -16.18
C PHE A 15 -23.11 -6.29 -15.93
N ASP A 16 -22.55 -7.46 -15.62
CA ASP A 16 -21.10 -7.64 -15.44
C ASP A 16 -20.34 -7.41 -16.75
N LEU A 17 -20.86 -7.89 -17.87
CA LEU A 17 -20.31 -7.59 -19.20
C LEU A 17 -20.38 -6.11 -19.54
N VAL A 18 -21.50 -5.46 -19.24
CA VAL A 18 -21.64 -4.00 -19.41
C VAL A 18 -20.66 -3.29 -18.49
N TRP A 19 -20.47 -3.73 -17.24
CA TRP A 19 -19.54 -3.16 -16.25
C TRP A 19 -18.05 -3.36 -16.59
N ALA A 20 -17.71 -4.25 -17.52
CA ALA A 20 -16.33 -4.41 -18.00
C ALA A 20 -15.93 -3.43 -19.11
N LEU A 21 -16.87 -2.67 -19.70
CA LEU A 21 -16.58 -1.72 -20.78
C LEU A 21 -16.00 -0.38 -20.26
N PRO A 22 -15.51 0.55 -21.10
CA PRO A 22 -14.84 1.75 -20.58
C PRO A 22 -15.75 2.92 -20.11
N TYR A 23 -17.09 2.78 -20.07
CA TYR A 23 -18.04 3.93 -19.91
C TYR A 23 -19.32 3.62 -19.07
N ASN A 24 -19.24 2.81 -18.01
CA ASN A 24 -20.39 1.95 -17.64
C ASN A 24 -21.37 2.47 -16.60
N ILE A 25 -20.97 3.44 -15.77
CA ILE A 25 -21.84 3.89 -14.66
C ILE A 25 -23.12 4.52 -15.22
N VAL A 26 -23.01 5.26 -16.32
CA VAL A 26 -24.16 5.86 -17.03
C VAL A 26 -25.07 4.78 -17.61
N SER A 27 -24.50 3.70 -18.17
CA SER A 27 -25.25 2.60 -18.76
C SER A 27 -26.03 1.80 -17.71
N LEU A 28 -25.42 1.45 -16.57
CA LEU A 28 -26.14 0.77 -15.48
C LEU A 28 -27.17 1.67 -14.80
N GLY A 29 -26.86 2.96 -14.62
CA GLY A 29 -27.81 3.93 -14.09
C GLY A 29 -29.07 4.03 -14.95
N ASN A 30 -28.91 4.10 -16.28
CA ASN A 30 -30.02 4.11 -17.21
C ASN A 30 -30.84 2.81 -17.14
N LEU A 31 -30.19 1.64 -17.05
CA LEU A 31 -30.87 0.36 -16.88
C LEU A 31 -31.68 0.29 -15.59
N ALA A 32 -31.13 0.83 -14.49
CA ALA A 32 -31.83 0.90 -13.21
C ALA A 32 -33.10 1.76 -13.26
N LEU A 33 -33.20 2.69 -14.22
CA LEU A 33 -34.38 3.54 -14.43
C LEU A 33 -35.42 2.91 -15.37
N CYS A 34 -35.08 1.86 -16.12
CA CYS A 34 -35.97 1.25 -17.10
C CYS A 34 -37.13 0.45 -16.47
N SER A 35 -36.92 -0.22 -15.33
CA SER A 35 -37.97 -0.98 -14.65
C SER A 35 -37.66 -1.24 -13.17
N LYS A 36 -38.68 -1.56 -12.37
CA LYS A 36 -38.49 -1.93 -10.95
C LYS A 36 -37.59 -3.15 -10.76
N ARG A 37 -37.68 -4.13 -11.68
CA ARG A 37 -36.87 -5.35 -11.63
C ARG A 37 -35.40 -5.01 -11.90
N LEU A 38 -35.12 -4.26 -12.96
CA LEU A 38 -33.77 -3.85 -13.31
C LEU A 38 -33.18 -2.94 -12.23
N ASN A 39 -34.00 -2.05 -11.64
CA ASN A 39 -33.61 -1.25 -10.48
C ASN A 39 -33.11 -2.14 -9.32
N GLY A 40 -33.92 -3.14 -8.92
CA GLY A 40 -33.57 -4.03 -7.83
C GLY A 40 -32.30 -4.85 -8.06
N LEU A 41 -31.97 -5.17 -9.32
CA LEU A 41 -30.75 -5.88 -9.68
C LEU A 41 -29.54 -4.95 -9.84
N ALA A 42 -29.73 -3.76 -10.41
CA ALA A 42 -28.65 -2.83 -10.71
C ALA A 42 -28.22 -2.02 -9.47
N THR A 43 -29.14 -1.70 -8.56
CA THR A 43 -28.85 -0.88 -7.38
C THR A 43 -27.71 -1.48 -6.53
N PRO A 44 -27.70 -2.77 -6.14
CA PRO A 44 -26.57 -3.33 -5.40
C PRO A 44 -25.22 -3.16 -6.11
N LEU A 45 -25.19 -3.27 -7.45
CA LEU A 45 -23.98 -3.12 -8.26
C LEU A 45 -23.51 -1.66 -8.31
N LEU A 46 -24.43 -0.71 -8.50
CA LEU A 46 -24.14 0.73 -8.57
C LEU A 46 -23.52 1.27 -7.27
N TYR A 47 -23.85 0.69 -6.12
CA TYR A 47 -23.34 1.12 -4.81
C TYR A 47 -22.21 0.21 -4.29
N LYS A 48 -21.83 -0.85 -5.02
CA LYS A 48 -20.81 -1.82 -4.57
C LYS A 48 -19.43 -1.19 -4.49
N GLU A 49 -19.04 -0.49 -5.56
CA GLU A 49 -17.72 0.11 -5.72
C GLU A 49 -17.92 1.61 -5.97
N VAL A 50 -17.60 2.40 -4.94
CA VAL A 50 -17.77 3.85 -4.95
C VAL A 50 -16.42 4.49 -5.26
N ASP A 51 -16.29 5.06 -6.47
CA ASP A 51 -15.16 5.88 -6.91
C ASP A 51 -15.70 7.27 -7.26
N LEU A 52 -15.49 8.24 -6.36
CA LEU A 52 -16.02 9.59 -6.52
C LEU A 52 -14.88 10.58 -6.68
N LYS A 53 -14.69 11.03 -7.93
CA LYS A 53 -13.65 11.99 -8.34
C LYS A 53 -14.11 13.44 -8.26
N THR A 54 -15.34 13.69 -7.78
CA THR A 54 -15.91 15.05 -7.71
C THR A 54 -16.66 15.26 -6.40
N TRP A 55 -16.50 16.45 -5.83
CA TRP A 55 -17.21 16.91 -4.64
C TRP A 55 -18.74 16.74 -4.79
N ASN A 56 -19.29 17.13 -5.93
CA ASN A 56 -20.74 17.04 -6.18
C ASN A 56 -21.25 15.60 -6.15
N GLY A 57 -20.47 14.66 -6.68
CA GLY A 57 -20.78 13.23 -6.62
C GLY A 57 -20.75 12.72 -5.18
N GLU A 58 -19.72 13.09 -4.42
CA GLU A 58 -19.54 12.74 -3.00
C GLU A 58 -20.67 13.25 -2.12
N VAL A 59 -21.01 14.53 -2.18
CA VAL A 59 -22.13 15.09 -1.42
C VAL A 59 -23.46 14.45 -1.82
N SER A 60 -23.67 14.17 -3.11
CA SER A 60 -24.89 13.52 -3.59
C SER A 60 -25.01 12.08 -3.09
N LEU A 61 -23.92 11.32 -3.09
CA LEU A 61 -23.90 10.01 -2.50
C LEU A 61 -24.15 10.09 -0.98
N LEU A 62 -23.42 10.95 -0.27
CA LEU A 62 -23.52 11.08 1.19
C LEU A 62 -24.96 11.34 1.63
N ILE A 63 -25.61 12.36 1.05
CA ILE A 63 -27.00 12.68 1.37
C ILE A 63 -27.94 11.54 1.00
N THR A 64 -27.69 10.84 -0.12
CA THR A 64 -28.48 9.67 -0.52
C THR A 64 -28.36 8.53 0.49
N LEU A 65 -27.15 8.26 0.99
CA LEU A 65 -26.90 7.22 1.99
C LEU A 65 -27.48 7.59 3.36
N LEU A 66 -27.40 8.87 3.77
CA LEU A 66 -28.01 9.34 5.01
C LEU A 66 -29.53 9.22 4.98
N ARG A 67 -30.16 9.56 3.84
CA ARG A 67 -31.62 9.42 3.65
C ARG A 67 -32.06 7.97 3.46
N ASN A 68 -31.20 7.11 2.90
CA ASN A 68 -31.50 5.69 2.69
C ASN A 68 -30.33 4.79 3.12
N PRO A 69 -30.18 4.53 4.43
CA PRO A 69 -29.05 3.77 4.97
C PRO A 69 -28.94 2.33 4.44
N LYS A 70 -30.02 1.76 3.90
CA LYS A 70 -29.99 0.41 3.31
C LYS A 70 -29.05 0.35 2.11
N LEU A 71 -28.90 1.44 1.35
CA LEU A 71 -27.99 1.50 0.21
C LEU A 71 -26.53 1.34 0.63
N GLY A 72 -26.15 1.89 1.79
CA GLY A 72 -24.79 1.77 2.33
C GLY A 72 -24.39 0.32 2.64
N THR A 73 -25.35 -0.58 2.83
CA THR A 73 -25.07 -2.00 3.05
C THR A 73 -24.55 -2.73 1.80
N PHE A 74 -24.73 -2.15 0.60
CA PHE A 74 -24.16 -2.69 -0.62
C PHE A 74 -22.70 -2.28 -0.82
N GLY A 75 -22.26 -1.20 -0.16
CA GLY A 75 -20.90 -0.69 -0.24
C GLY A 75 -19.84 -1.69 0.16
N LYS A 76 -18.90 -1.98 -0.75
CA LYS A 76 -17.74 -2.88 -0.54
C LYS A 76 -16.41 -2.16 -0.70
N SER A 77 -16.32 -1.21 -1.63
CA SER A 77 -15.12 -0.42 -1.86
C SER A 77 -15.47 1.07 -1.84
N LEU A 78 -14.64 1.85 -1.16
CA LEU A 78 -14.72 3.31 -1.16
C LEU A 78 -13.37 3.89 -1.57
N THR A 79 -13.35 4.61 -2.69
CA THR A 79 -12.21 5.40 -3.14
C THR A 79 -12.55 6.87 -3.00
N SER A 80 -11.78 7.56 -2.17
CA SER A 80 -11.91 9.00 -1.91
C SER A 80 -10.71 9.74 -2.50
N TYR A 81 -10.98 10.93 -3.04
CA TYR A 81 -9.96 11.80 -3.60
C TYR A 81 -9.96 13.13 -2.88
N ARG A 82 -8.78 13.70 -2.70
CA ARG A 82 -8.70 15.12 -2.38
C ARG A 82 -9.17 15.94 -3.57
N TYR A 83 -10.05 16.90 -3.31
CA TYR A 83 -10.50 17.86 -4.31
C TYR A 83 -9.53 19.03 -4.36
N ASN A 84 -9.19 19.49 -5.58
CA ASN A 84 -8.46 20.74 -5.73
C ASN A 84 -9.30 21.86 -5.13
N SER A 85 -8.78 22.53 -4.09
CA SER A 85 -9.52 23.44 -3.21
C SER A 85 -9.97 24.74 -3.87
N SER A 86 -9.75 24.92 -5.17
CA SER A 86 -10.36 26.00 -5.93
C SER A 86 -11.86 25.76 -6.02
N ILE A 87 -12.60 26.32 -5.07
CA ILE A 87 -14.06 26.38 -5.08
C ILE A 87 -14.52 26.87 -6.45
N THR A 88 -15.23 26.01 -7.19
CA THR A 88 -15.87 26.43 -8.43
C THR A 88 -17.28 26.92 -8.12
N ALA A 89 -17.78 27.88 -8.89
CA ALA A 89 -19.17 28.37 -8.75
C ALA A 89 -20.22 27.26 -9.01
N THR A 90 -19.81 26.13 -9.59
CA THR A 90 -20.66 24.96 -9.91
C THR A 90 -20.66 23.90 -8.81
N ASP A 91 -19.92 24.10 -7.73
CA ASP A 91 -19.90 23.17 -6.62
C ASP A 91 -21.20 23.26 -5.81
N ARG A 92 -21.78 22.11 -5.53
CA ARG A 92 -22.97 21.97 -4.70
C ARG A 92 -22.64 22.27 -3.24
N SER A 93 -23.47 23.08 -2.60
CA SER A 93 -23.49 23.27 -1.15
C SER A 93 -24.56 22.39 -0.49
N PHE A 94 -24.41 22.16 0.80
CA PHE A 94 -25.44 21.55 1.62
C PHE A 94 -26.55 22.58 1.91
N ASN A 95 -27.81 22.15 1.88
CA ASN A 95 -28.91 22.95 2.46
C ASN A 95 -29.06 22.65 3.95
N HIS A 96 -29.93 23.40 4.64
CA HIS A 96 -30.11 23.28 6.09
C HIS A 96 -30.54 21.87 6.55
N ASP A 97 -31.51 21.27 5.85
CA ASP A 97 -32.00 19.93 6.16
C ASP A 97 -30.90 18.87 5.98
N GLU A 98 -30.08 19.04 4.94
CA GLU A 98 -28.93 18.18 4.67
C GLU A 98 -27.84 18.30 5.73
N LEU A 99 -27.55 19.52 6.20
CA LEU A 99 -26.64 19.74 7.32
C LEU A 99 -27.17 19.14 8.63
N THR A 100 -28.48 19.13 8.83
CA THR A 100 -29.09 18.48 10.01
C THR A 100 -28.88 16.97 9.96
N LEU A 101 -29.06 16.34 8.79
CA LEU A 101 -28.75 14.91 8.62
C LEU A 101 -27.26 14.60 8.86
N CYS A 102 -26.36 15.45 8.37
CA CYS A 102 -24.93 15.31 8.64
C CYS A 102 -24.64 15.45 10.14
N LYS A 103 -25.22 16.47 10.81
CA LYS A 103 -25.05 16.72 12.24
C LYS A 103 -25.44 15.52 13.09
N GLU A 104 -26.64 14.96 12.88
CA GLU A 104 -27.12 13.77 13.60
C GLU A 104 -26.18 12.56 13.44
N ARG A 105 -25.47 12.49 12.30
CA ARG A 105 -24.47 11.44 12.06
C ARG A 105 -23.16 11.72 12.78
N ILE A 106 -22.66 12.96 12.69
CA ILE A 106 -21.40 13.41 13.29
C ILE A 106 -21.43 13.29 14.82
N GLU A 107 -22.57 13.59 15.45
CA GLU A 107 -22.75 13.52 16.91
C GLU A 107 -22.46 12.12 17.51
N LYS A 108 -22.41 11.07 16.68
CA LYS A 108 -22.04 9.71 17.12
C LYS A 108 -20.54 9.54 17.37
N PHE A 109 -19.71 10.43 16.83
CA PHE A 109 -18.25 10.35 16.88
C PHE A 109 -17.63 11.47 17.74
N CYS A 110 -18.34 12.58 17.90
CA CYS A 110 -17.87 13.73 18.67
C CYS A 110 -18.24 13.60 20.16
N LYS A 111 -17.40 14.17 21.03
CA LYS A 111 -17.62 14.25 22.48
C LYS A 111 -18.22 15.60 22.89
N THR A 112 -18.01 16.64 22.10
CA THR A 112 -18.47 18.00 22.39
C THR A 112 -19.17 18.63 21.19
N SER A 113 -20.05 19.60 21.44
CA SER A 113 -20.74 20.35 20.38
C SER A 113 -19.76 21.11 19.48
N ASN A 114 -18.68 21.66 20.03
CA ASN A 114 -17.68 22.41 19.26
C ASN A 114 -17.00 21.54 18.19
N GLU A 115 -16.81 20.25 18.46
CA GLU A 115 -16.25 19.31 17.48
C GLU A 115 -17.26 19.02 16.35
N VAL A 116 -18.54 18.91 16.70
CA VAL A 116 -19.63 18.75 15.72
C VAL A 116 -19.69 19.98 14.82
N ASP A 117 -19.70 21.18 15.41
CA ASP A 117 -19.78 22.43 14.66
C ASP A 117 -18.53 22.62 13.78
N LYS A 118 -17.34 22.26 14.27
CA LYS A 118 -16.11 22.29 13.46
C LYS A 118 -16.20 21.35 12.25
N TRP A 119 -16.63 20.10 12.44
CA TRP A 119 -16.76 19.15 11.35
C TRP A 119 -17.82 19.61 10.33
N LEU A 120 -18.93 20.21 10.78
CA LEU A 120 -19.92 20.81 9.88
C LEU A 120 -19.32 21.95 9.05
N VAL A 121 -18.52 22.83 9.67
CA VAL A 121 -17.79 23.90 8.96
C VAL A 121 -16.80 23.30 7.94
N ASP A 122 -16.10 22.22 8.29
CA ASP A 122 -15.19 21.53 7.39
C ASP A 122 -15.93 20.92 6.17
N LEU A 123 -17.14 20.39 6.36
CA LEU A 123 -18.01 19.95 5.26
C LEU A 123 -18.43 21.11 4.35
N GLU A 124 -18.79 22.26 4.93
CA GLU A 124 -19.16 23.46 4.17
C GLU A 124 -17.97 24.03 3.38
N ASN A 125 -16.77 23.95 3.96
CA ASN A 125 -15.49 24.32 3.34
C ASN A 125 -14.98 23.28 2.34
N LYS A 126 -15.71 22.17 2.15
CA LYS A 126 -15.37 21.09 1.20
C LYS A 126 -14.07 20.37 1.55
N GLU A 127 -13.77 20.27 2.84
CA GLU A 127 -12.67 19.45 3.32
C GLU A 127 -13.02 17.98 3.06
N TRP A 128 -12.29 17.36 2.14
CA TRP A 128 -12.53 15.98 1.69
C TRP A 128 -12.54 14.98 2.86
N GLU A 129 -11.72 15.21 3.89
CA GLU A 129 -11.63 14.32 5.04
C GLU A 129 -12.97 14.25 5.78
N ALA A 130 -13.63 15.40 5.93
CA ALA A 130 -14.90 15.49 6.65
C ALA A 130 -16.01 14.68 5.95
N SER A 131 -16.07 14.74 4.63
CA SER A 131 -17.07 14.03 3.84
C SER A 131 -16.74 12.54 3.68
N ALA A 132 -15.47 12.19 3.46
CA ALA A 132 -15.00 10.82 3.36
C ALA A 132 -15.25 10.04 4.66
N SER A 133 -14.99 10.68 5.81
CA SER A 133 -15.27 10.13 7.14
C SER A 133 -16.74 9.78 7.33
N LEU A 134 -17.63 10.67 6.90
CA LEU A 134 -19.08 10.42 6.96
C LEU A 134 -19.54 9.34 5.98
N LEU A 135 -19.02 9.32 4.76
CA LEU A 135 -19.30 8.26 3.79
C LEU A 135 -18.90 6.88 4.34
N MET A 136 -17.69 6.77 4.89
CA MET A 136 -17.21 5.56 5.54
C MET A 136 -18.16 5.13 6.67
N SER A 137 -18.63 6.08 7.48
CA SER A 137 -19.60 5.77 8.53
C SER A 137 -20.91 5.20 7.97
N CYS A 138 -21.32 5.57 6.76
CA CYS A 138 -22.57 5.15 6.14
C CYS A 138 -22.48 3.78 5.46
N MET A 139 -21.29 3.19 5.34
CA MET A 139 -21.04 1.96 4.58
C MET A 139 -20.57 0.82 5.51
N PRO A 140 -21.49 0.19 6.28
CA PRO A 140 -21.13 -0.79 7.31
C PRO A 140 -20.47 -2.07 6.78
N ASN A 141 -20.61 -2.33 5.48
CA ASN A 141 -20.09 -3.53 4.82
C ASN A 141 -18.83 -3.26 4.00
N VAL A 142 -18.23 -2.08 4.13
CA VAL A 142 -17.00 -1.71 3.42
C VAL A 142 -15.89 -2.70 3.77
N GLU A 143 -15.21 -3.19 2.73
CA GLU A 143 -14.12 -4.16 2.82
C GLU A 143 -12.79 -3.54 2.38
N ARG A 144 -12.85 -2.52 1.51
CA ARG A 144 -11.68 -1.82 0.96
C ARG A 144 -11.89 -0.32 1.03
N ILE A 145 -10.86 0.39 1.51
CA ILE A 145 -10.81 1.85 1.48
C ILE A 145 -9.55 2.25 0.73
N GLN A 146 -9.69 3.17 -0.21
CA GLN A 146 -8.59 3.80 -0.91
C GLN A 146 -8.70 5.31 -0.72
N ILE A 147 -7.64 5.93 -0.23
CA ILE A 147 -7.55 7.36 -0.04
C ILE A 147 -6.44 7.87 -0.92
N ASN A 148 -6.78 8.72 -1.88
CA ASN A 148 -5.80 9.31 -2.79
C ASN A 148 -5.54 10.75 -2.35
N GLU A 149 -4.26 11.11 -2.29
CA GLU A 149 -3.77 12.44 -1.89
C GLU A 149 -4.17 12.85 -0.46
N TYR A 150 -4.04 11.94 0.49
CA TYR A 150 -4.20 12.22 1.91
C TYR A 150 -3.28 13.37 2.32
N LYS A 151 -3.88 14.41 2.89
CA LYS A 151 -3.19 15.55 3.49
C LYS A 151 -3.68 15.71 4.92
N GLU A 152 -2.76 16.07 5.81
CA GLU A 152 -3.11 16.47 7.17
C GLU A 152 -4.18 17.58 7.15
N SER A 153 -5.36 17.26 7.69
CA SER A 153 -6.39 18.26 7.98
C SER A 153 -6.35 18.64 9.45
N SER A 154 -6.88 19.82 9.75
CA SER A 154 -7.04 20.25 11.14
C SER A 154 -8.16 19.51 11.87
N SER A 155 -9.04 18.80 11.17
CA SER A 155 -10.30 18.28 11.70
C SER A 155 -10.13 16.95 12.46
N ASN A 156 -9.17 16.13 12.04
CA ASN A 156 -9.00 14.73 12.49
C ASN A 156 -10.33 13.94 12.47
N SER A 157 -11.22 14.28 11.53
CA SER A 157 -12.54 13.65 11.39
C SER A 157 -12.38 12.16 11.05
N PHE A 158 -11.38 11.84 10.23
CA PHE A 158 -11.11 10.48 9.78
C PHE A 158 -10.63 9.63 10.95
N ASP A 159 -9.64 10.14 11.68
CA ASP A 159 -9.08 9.51 12.87
C ASP A 159 -10.19 9.19 13.88
N ARG A 160 -11.14 10.10 14.11
CA ARG A 160 -12.26 9.88 15.04
C ARG A 160 -13.16 8.72 14.63
N VAL A 161 -13.51 8.60 13.34
CA VAL A 161 -14.36 7.48 12.89
C VAL A 161 -13.62 6.16 13.04
N LEU A 162 -12.33 6.12 12.69
CA LEU A 162 -11.50 4.93 12.82
C LEU A 162 -11.27 4.54 14.28
N GLU A 163 -10.97 5.49 15.16
CA GLU A 163 -10.81 5.26 16.61
C GLU A 163 -12.10 4.73 17.23
N HIS A 164 -13.25 5.32 16.86
CA HIS A 164 -14.54 4.83 17.31
C HIS A 164 -14.81 3.40 16.81
N ALA A 165 -14.50 3.12 15.55
CA ALA A 165 -14.62 1.78 14.97
C ALA A 165 -13.70 0.77 15.69
N ALA A 166 -12.44 1.12 15.94
CA ALA A 166 -11.48 0.29 16.66
C ALA A 166 -11.94 0.00 18.10
N MET A 167 -12.48 1.00 18.80
CA MET A 167 -13.09 0.82 20.12
C MET A 167 -14.27 -0.16 20.06
N LEU A 168 -15.15 -0.03 19.08
CA LEU A 168 -16.28 -0.97 18.92
C LEU A 168 -15.81 -2.40 18.63
N GLN A 169 -14.79 -2.57 17.79
CA GLN A 169 -14.21 -3.89 17.51
C GLN A 169 -13.53 -4.50 18.73
N SER A 170 -12.84 -3.70 19.55
CA SER A 170 -12.19 -4.20 20.78
C SER A 170 -13.21 -4.69 21.80
N GLN A 171 -14.42 -4.10 21.82
CA GLN A 171 -15.55 -4.51 22.64
C GLN A 171 -16.35 -5.69 22.05
N GLY A 172 -16.01 -6.18 20.86
CA GLY A 172 -16.78 -7.23 20.17
C GLY A 172 -18.17 -6.77 19.71
N SER A 173 -18.35 -5.47 19.49
CA SER A 173 -19.62 -4.89 19.07
C SER A 173 -19.97 -5.27 17.62
N ASN A 174 -21.23 -5.60 17.38
CA ASN A 174 -21.79 -5.79 16.03
C ASN A 174 -22.36 -4.50 15.44
N SER A 175 -21.99 -3.33 15.99
CA SER A 175 -22.44 -2.04 15.49
C SER A 175 -22.05 -1.87 14.01
N PRO A 176 -22.93 -1.30 13.16
CA PRO A 176 -22.60 -0.95 11.78
C PRO A 176 -21.44 0.05 11.68
N LEU A 177 -21.13 0.77 12.77
CA LEU A 177 -20.03 1.72 12.85
C LEU A 177 -18.68 1.05 13.16
N ALA A 178 -18.67 -0.24 13.49
CA ALA A 178 -17.44 -0.94 13.87
C ALA A 178 -16.51 -1.22 12.67
N LEU A 179 -16.96 -1.03 11.42
CA LEU A 179 -16.20 -1.37 10.21
C LEU A 179 -15.62 -2.79 10.23
N SER A 180 -16.36 -3.75 10.81
CA SER A 180 -15.87 -5.12 11.08
C SER A 180 -15.52 -5.93 9.82
N ARG A 181 -15.96 -5.46 8.65
CA ARG A 181 -15.66 -6.04 7.35
C ARG A 181 -14.47 -5.40 6.64
N LEU A 182 -13.92 -4.29 7.14
CA LEU A 182 -12.78 -3.64 6.50
C LEU A 182 -11.56 -4.56 6.58
N ARG A 183 -11.00 -4.94 5.43
CA ARG A 183 -9.85 -5.85 5.28
C ARG A 183 -8.65 -5.17 4.64
N PHE A 184 -8.88 -4.18 3.78
CA PHE A 184 -7.85 -3.53 2.99
C PHE A 184 -7.95 -2.00 3.11
N VAL A 185 -6.80 -1.36 3.32
CA VAL A 185 -6.65 0.10 3.25
C VAL A 185 -5.47 0.43 2.35
N HIS A 186 -5.66 1.36 1.43
CA HIS A 186 -4.58 2.02 0.70
C HIS A 186 -4.65 3.53 0.95
N GLY A 187 -3.58 4.12 1.45
CA GLY A 187 -3.45 5.56 1.62
C GLY A 187 -2.30 6.09 0.77
N SER A 188 -2.61 6.89 -0.25
CA SER A 188 -1.63 7.67 -0.98
C SER A 188 -1.57 9.06 -0.38
N PHE A 189 -0.43 9.46 0.19
CA PHE A 189 -0.22 10.76 0.81
C PHE A 189 0.41 11.72 -0.21
N ASN A 190 -0.03 12.97 -0.21
CA ASN A 190 0.56 13.97 -1.10
C ASN A 190 1.79 14.65 -0.48
N THR A 191 1.98 14.45 0.83
CA THR A 191 3.08 14.95 1.63
C THR A 191 3.54 13.86 2.57
N TRP A 192 4.73 14.05 3.10
CA TRP A 192 5.27 13.26 4.19
C TRP A 192 4.27 13.13 5.34
N THR A 193 4.03 11.89 5.78
CA THR A 193 3.09 11.56 6.85
C THR A 193 3.76 10.67 7.87
N SER A 194 3.68 11.02 9.16
CA SER A 194 4.26 10.22 10.23
C SER A 194 3.55 8.87 10.41
N LEU A 195 4.26 7.82 10.83
CA LEU A 195 3.63 6.52 11.11
C LEU A 195 2.57 6.61 12.21
N GLU A 196 2.67 7.57 13.13
CA GLU A 196 1.65 7.82 14.16
C GLU A 196 0.28 8.10 13.55
N ARG A 197 0.23 8.79 12.39
CA ARG A 197 -1.02 9.06 11.67
C ARG A 197 -1.65 7.83 11.04
N LEU A 198 -0.91 6.74 10.88
CA LEU A 198 -1.43 5.48 10.37
C LEU A 198 -2.13 4.69 11.49
N MET A 199 -1.86 5.01 12.75
CA MET A 199 -2.34 4.23 13.91
C MET A 199 -3.86 4.07 13.98
N PRO A 200 -4.70 5.07 13.67
CA PRO A 200 -6.15 4.89 13.64
C PRO A 200 -6.58 3.74 12.71
N PHE A 201 -5.90 3.55 11.58
CA PHE A 201 -6.16 2.43 10.68
C PHE A 201 -5.65 1.11 11.26
N LEU A 202 -4.39 1.11 11.72
CA LEU A 202 -3.71 -0.11 12.18
C LEU A 202 -4.36 -0.71 13.43
N ARG A 203 -5.06 0.10 14.25
CA ARG A 203 -5.81 -0.34 15.43
C ARG A 203 -7.07 -1.16 15.10
N LEU A 204 -7.53 -1.19 13.86
CA LEU A 204 -8.67 -1.99 13.44
C LEU A 204 -8.29 -3.47 13.35
N LYS A 205 -8.84 -4.29 14.26
CA LYS A 205 -8.62 -5.76 14.28
C LYS A 205 -9.11 -6.47 13.02
N SER A 206 -10.07 -5.86 12.32
CA SER A 206 -10.62 -6.38 11.07
C SER A 206 -9.62 -6.28 9.91
N LEU A 207 -8.66 -5.36 9.98
CA LEU A 207 -7.77 -5.00 8.89
C LEU A 207 -6.67 -6.07 8.70
N THR A 208 -6.57 -6.63 7.50
CA THR A 208 -5.59 -7.68 7.16
C THR A 208 -4.44 -7.16 6.33
N THR A 209 -4.71 -6.13 5.52
CA THR A 209 -3.74 -5.55 4.58
C THR A 209 -3.79 -4.02 4.66
N ALA A 210 -2.64 -3.39 4.77
CA ALA A 210 -2.52 -1.95 4.61
C ALA A 210 -1.35 -1.56 3.71
N GLU A 211 -1.58 -0.55 2.88
CA GLU A 211 -0.61 0.01 1.96
C GLU A 211 -0.60 1.54 2.13
N PHE A 212 0.58 2.12 2.32
CA PHE A 212 0.72 3.56 2.60
C PHE A 212 1.91 4.14 1.85
N ASP A 213 1.67 5.09 0.93
CA ASP A 213 2.69 5.64 0.03
C ASP A 213 2.54 7.18 -0.09
N PRO A 214 3.53 8.05 0.13
CA PRO A 214 4.74 7.91 0.93
C PRO A 214 4.49 8.21 2.42
N THR A 215 5.32 7.63 3.26
CA THR A 215 5.35 7.81 4.72
C THR A 215 6.73 8.30 5.14
N PHE A 216 6.78 9.13 6.18
CA PHE A 216 7.98 9.76 6.70
C PHE A 216 8.23 9.35 8.15
N ASP A 217 9.49 9.20 8.51
CA ASP A 217 9.92 8.83 9.86
C ASP A 217 10.19 10.06 10.74
N ASP A 218 9.12 10.78 11.10
CA ASP A 218 9.12 11.57 12.34
C ASP A 218 8.32 10.80 13.38
N ILE A 219 8.82 9.61 13.70
CA ILE A 219 8.20 8.73 14.68
C ILE A 219 8.56 9.22 16.10
N GLY A 220 7.71 10.07 16.65
CA GLY A 220 7.61 10.25 18.09
C GLY A 220 6.36 9.55 18.61
N PHE A 221 6.39 8.23 18.81
CA PHE A 221 5.26 7.56 19.49
C PHE A 221 5.16 8.11 20.91
N ARG A 222 4.08 8.84 21.20
CA ARG A 222 3.85 9.43 22.53
C ARG A 222 3.30 8.40 23.54
N ASP A 223 2.68 7.34 23.03
CA ASP A 223 1.97 6.33 23.81
C ASP A 223 2.49 4.91 23.50
N GLU A 224 2.26 3.98 24.44
CA GLU A 224 2.53 2.55 24.22
C GLU A 224 1.76 2.05 22.98
N MET A 225 2.50 1.47 22.04
CA MET A 225 1.91 0.90 20.84
C MET A 225 1.10 -0.37 21.17
N PRO A 226 -0.13 -0.51 20.62
CA PRO A 226 -0.92 -1.72 20.80
C PRO A 226 -0.36 -2.87 19.96
N ASN A 227 -0.66 -4.10 20.36
CA ASN A 227 -0.41 -5.27 19.52
C ASN A 227 -1.26 -5.19 18.24
N LEU A 228 -0.60 -5.31 17.09
CA LEU A 228 -1.21 -5.22 15.77
C LEU A 228 -1.41 -6.63 15.18
N GLU A 229 -2.59 -6.88 14.62
CA GLU A 229 -3.02 -8.21 14.13
C GLU A 229 -2.97 -8.38 12.60
N MET A 230 -2.41 -7.40 11.89
CA MET A 230 -2.34 -7.36 10.43
C MET A 230 -1.43 -8.46 9.84
N GLU A 231 -1.74 -8.90 8.62
CA GLU A 231 -0.98 -9.93 7.88
C GLU A 231 -0.08 -9.36 6.79
N THR A 232 -0.44 -8.23 6.17
CA THR A 232 0.33 -7.61 5.09
C THR A 232 0.46 -6.11 5.29
N LEU A 233 1.69 -5.61 5.28
CA LEU A 233 2.00 -4.20 5.38
C LEU A 233 2.91 -3.79 4.23
N VAL A 234 2.50 -2.77 3.50
CA VAL A 234 3.30 -2.11 2.46
C VAL A 234 3.50 -0.66 2.86
N LEU A 235 4.75 -0.23 2.94
CA LEU A 235 5.13 1.14 3.23
C LEU A 235 5.98 1.69 2.08
N GLY A 236 5.52 2.73 1.41
CA GLY A 236 6.37 3.64 0.67
C GLY A 236 7.08 4.54 1.67
N ILE A 237 8.39 4.41 1.86
CA ILE A 237 9.13 5.20 2.86
C ILE A 237 10.14 6.11 2.17
N VAL A 238 10.18 7.37 2.61
CA VAL A 238 11.33 8.27 2.45
C VAL A 238 12.09 8.23 3.77
N VAL A 239 13.23 7.53 3.80
CA VAL A 239 13.97 7.26 5.04
C VAL A 239 14.80 8.50 5.41
N ASP A 240 14.24 9.35 6.26
CA ASP A 240 14.94 10.48 6.90
C ASP A 240 15.12 10.26 8.42
N GLY A 241 14.96 9.03 8.92
CA GLY A 241 14.88 8.73 10.36
C GLY A 241 15.78 7.60 10.88
N GLU A 242 15.74 7.44 12.21
CA GLU A 242 16.45 6.39 12.95
C GLU A 242 15.72 5.04 12.78
N TRP A 243 16.35 4.05 12.14
CA TRP A 243 15.83 2.68 11.96
C TRP A 243 15.32 2.00 13.24
N SER A 244 15.78 2.44 14.42
CA SER A 244 15.30 2.02 15.74
C SER A 244 13.79 2.26 15.94
N ARG A 245 13.23 3.29 15.31
CA ARG A 245 11.80 3.60 15.39
C ARG A 245 10.98 2.65 14.53
N LEU A 246 11.49 2.31 13.35
CA LEU A 246 10.91 1.26 12.52
C LEU A 246 10.98 -0.10 13.23
N GLU A 247 12.07 -0.40 13.94
CA GLU A 247 12.19 -1.58 14.81
C GLU A 247 11.08 -1.64 15.85
N GLU A 248 10.91 -0.55 16.61
CA GLU A 248 9.85 -0.46 17.62
C GLU A 248 8.48 -0.66 16.99
N PHE A 249 8.21 0.04 15.89
CA PHE A 249 6.95 -0.06 15.15
C PHE A 249 6.67 -1.50 14.68
N LEU A 250 7.63 -2.13 14.00
CA LEU A 250 7.48 -3.49 13.48
C LEU A 250 7.42 -4.55 14.60
N GLY A 251 8.04 -4.31 15.75
CA GLY A 251 7.97 -5.18 16.94
C GLY A 251 6.55 -5.38 17.50
N ASN A 252 5.62 -4.49 17.16
CA ASN A 252 4.23 -4.54 17.59
C ASN A 252 3.35 -5.49 16.77
N PHE A 253 3.84 -5.99 15.62
CA PHE A 253 3.08 -6.91 14.79
C PHE A 253 3.33 -8.36 15.20
N LYS A 254 2.25 -9.10 15.53
CA LYS A 254 2.35 -10.52 15.93
C LYS A 254 1.97 -11.51 14.82
N LYS A 255 1.39 -11.02 13.73
CA LYS A 255 0.84 -11.82 12.62
C LYS A 255 1.30 -11.35 11.24
N LEU A 256 2.26 -10.42 11.17
CA LEU A 256 2.71 -9.84 9.91
C LEU A 256 3.50 -10.87 9.10
N LYS A 257 2.87 -11.40 8.06
CA LYS A 257 3.43 -12.41 7.15
C LYS A 257 4.16 -11.77 5.99
N CYS A 258 3.63 -10.68 5.44
CA CYS A 258 4.21 -9.99 4.29
C CYS A 258 4.56 -8.55 4.66
N PHE A 259 5.83 -8.21 4.57
CA PHE A 259 6.31 -6.85 4.74
C PHE A 259 6.97 -6.38 3.45
N ARG A 260 6.47 -5.25 2.93
CA ARG A 260 7.03 -4.60 1.75
C ARG A 260 7.43 -3.17 2.06
N LEU A 261 8.65 -2.83 1.67
CA LEU A 261 9.20 -1.50 1.74
C LEU A 261 9.41 -1.01 0.30
N ARG A 262 8.72 0.04 -0.11
CA ARG A 262 8.86 0.66 -1.43
C ARG A 262 9.60 1.99 -1.29
N GLU A 263 10.54 2.25 -2.20
CA GLU A 263 11.04 3.60 -2.41
C GLU A 263 10.11 4.30 -3.38
N ASP A 264 9.65 5.48 -3.00
CA ASP A 264 8.87 6.35 -3.87
C ASP A 264 9.83 7.20 -4.72
N ASP A 265 9.44 7.57 -5.93
CA ASP A 265 10.28 8.21 -6.96
C ASP A 265 10.69 9.65 -6.62
N PHE A 266 10.41 10.12 -5.40
CA PHE A 266 10.72 11.47 -4.95
C PHE A 266 12.23 11.76 -5.07
N GLU A 267 12.55 12.97 -5.57
CA GLU A 267 13.92 13.46 -5.66
C GLU A 267 14.51 13.50 -4.25
N ARG A 268 15.40 12.55 -3.93
CA ARG A 268 16.11 12.53 -2.66
C ARG A 268 16.87 13.84 -2.48
N ASP A 269 16.76 14.40 -1.30
CA ASP A 269 17.66 15.47 -0.89
C ASP A 269 19.09 14.88 -0.76
N PRO A 270 20.08 15.40 -1.52
CA PRO A 270 21.44 14.87 -1.56
C PRO A 270 22.23 15.07 -0.26
N TYR A 271 21.70 15.80 0.73
CA TYR A 271 22.41 16.14 1.97
C TYR A 271 22.21 15.16 3.13
N TYR A 272 21.44 14.08 2.94
CA TYR A 272 21.15 13.15 4.02
C TYR A 272 22.17 12.01 4.10
N GLU A 273 23.00 12.09 5.14
CA GLU A 273 23.87 10.99 5.57
C GLU A 273 23.01 9.91 6.22
N SER A 274 22.61 8.89 5.45
CA SER A 274 21.92 7.73 6.00
C SER A 274 22.85 6.98 6.94
N ASN A 275 22.61 7.09 8.24
CA ASN A 275 23.34 6.31 9.23
C ASN A 275 22.99 4.82 9.01
N PRO A 276 23.98 3.95 8.72
CA PRO A 276 23.71 2.59 8.30
C PRO A 276 23.42 1.71 9.52
N HIS A 277 22.34 2.01 10.23
CA HIS A 277 21.69 1.02 11.07
C HIS A 277 21.00 0.00 10.17
N THR A 278 21.10 -1.25 10.57
CA THR A 278 20.86 -2.37 9.69
C THR A 278 19.37 -2.68 9.68
N LEU A 279 18.80 -2.76 8.48
CA LEU A 279 17.41 -3.16 8.26
C LEU A 279 17.04 -4.44 9.01
N ASP A 280 18.02 -5.30 9.31
CA ASP A 280 17.85 -6.52 10.11
C ASP A 280 17.41 -6.26 11.56
N GLU A 281 17.84 -5.16 12.20
CA GLU A 281 17.40 -4.72 13.52
C GLU A 281 15.92 -4.35 13.43
N ALA A 282 15.55 -3.55 12.42
CA ALA A 282 14.18 -3.12 12.18
C ALA A 282 13.20 -4.30 12.00
N ILE A 283 13.59 -5.32 11.24
CA ILE A 283 12.73 -6.50 11.04
C ILE A 283 12.93 -7.60 12.09
N SER A 284 13.81 -7.42 13.07
CA SER A 284 14.18 -8.46 14.04
C SER A 284 12.98 -8.95 14.86
N GLY A 285 12.06 -8.05 15.20
CA GLY A 285 10.80 -8.36 15.90
C GLY A 285 9.88 -9.30 15.11
N LEU A 286 10.06 -9.42 13.79
CA LEU A 286 9.20 -10.18 12.88
C LEU A 286 9.67 -11.62 12.63
N LYS A 287 10.82 -12.03 13.19
CA LYS A 287 11.42 -13.38 13.00
C LYS A 287 10.45 -14.55 13.17
N HIS A 288 9.44 -14.39 14.02
CA HIS A 288 8.48 -15.43 14.38
C HIS A 288 7.28 -15.57 13.41
N CYS A 289 7.00 -14.56 12.57
CA CYS A 289 5.80 -14.52 11.73
C CYS A 289 6.05 -14.17 10.26
N LEU A 290 7.18 -13.55 9.91
CA LEU A 290 7.44 -13.11 8.54
C LEU A 290 7.64 -14.30 7.57
N GLU A 291 6.89 -14.28 6.47
CA GLU A 291 6.89 -15.27 5.38
C GLU A 291 7.41 -14.66 4.06
N GLU A 292 7.12 -13.39 3.80
CA GLU A 292 7.56 -12.64 2.63
C GLU A 292 8.20 -11.31 3.02
N LEU A 293 9.38 -11.03 2.47
CA LEU A 293 10.07 -9.75 2.60
C LEU A 293 10.35 -9.17 1.21
N GLU A 294 9.89 -7.95 0.96
CA GLU A 294 10.16 -7.21 -0.27
C GLU A 294 10.71 -5.83 0.07
N ILE A 295 11.90 -5.50 -0.43
CA ILE A 295 12.49 -4.17 -0.29
C ILE A 295 12.84 -3.68 -1.68
N ASP A 296 11.99 -2.82 -2.22
CA ASP A 296 12.24 -2.15 -3.47
C ASP A 296 13.32 -1.07 -3.30
N GLN A 297 14.05 -0.82 -4.39
CA GLN A 297 15.16 0.13 -4.58
C GLN A 297 15.53 0.98 -3.34
N LEU A 298 16.69 0.74 -2.71
CA LEU A 298 17.33 1.71 -1.79
C LEU A 298 18.44 2.50 -2.49
N LEU A 299 18.41 2.52 -3.82
CA LEU A 299 19.60 2.60 -4.70
C LEU A 299 20.02 4.02 -5.07
N ARG A 300 19.31 5.05 -4.61
CA ARG A 300 19.73 6.45 -4.83
C ARG A 300 20.56 7.05 -3.69
N ALA A 301 20.94 6.26 -2.67
CA ALA A 301 21.81 6.75 -1.60
C ALA A 301 23.23 7.01 -2.14
N PRO A 302 23.81 8.20 -1.91
CA PRO A 302 25.24 8.39 -2.06
C PRO A 302 25.96 7.54 -1.01
N GLU A 303 26.98 6.81 -1.46
CA GLU A 303 28.02 6.12 -0.69
C GLU A 303 27.67 4.75 -0.06
N GLU A 304 26.65 4.56 0.79
CA GLU A 304 26.38 3.21 1.38
C GLU A 304 24.88 2.86 1.60
N PRO A 305 24.26 1.95 0.81
CA PRO A 305 22.90 1.47 1.09
C PRO A 305 22.84 0.68 2.41
N PRO A 306 21.68 0.65 3.10
CA PRO A 306 21.51 -0.18 4.27
C PRO A 306 21.63 -1.65 3.86
N TRP A 307 22.14 -2.47 4.78
CA TRP A 307 22.38 -3.89 4.54
C TRP A 307 21.70 -4.75 5.60
N ILE A 308 21.62 -6.04 5.31
CA ILE A 308 21.10 -7.08 6.19
C ILE A 308 22.26 -8.00 6.56
N SER A 309 22.57 -8.15 7.85
CA SER A 309 23.69 -9.01 8.27
C SER A 309 23.36 -10.50 8.18
N SER A 310 22.14 -10.90 8.54
CA SER A 310 21.63 -12.27 8.42
C SER A 310 20.10 -12.33 8.52
N LEU A 311 19.49 -13.18 7.70
CA LEU A 311 18.09 -13.60 7.74
C LEU A 311 17.94 -15.06 8.17
N ALA A 312 19.03 -15.74 8.58
CA ALA A 312 19.00 -17.17 8.87
C ALA A 312 18.01 -17.56 9.97
N ASP A 313 17.77 -16.67 10.93
CA ASP A 313 16.86 -16.89 12.06
C ASP A 313 15.38 -16.83 11.67
N PHE A 314 15.04 -16.37 10.46
CA PHE A 314 13.65 -16.23 10.02
C PHE A 314 13.09 -17.58 9.54
N GLN A 315 12.60 -18.39 10.47
CA GLN A 315 12.20 -19.79 10.23
C GLN A 315 11.03 -19.98 9.25
N LYS A 316 10.25 -18.93 9.02
CA LYS A 316 9.08 -18.95 8.12
C LYS A 316 9.30 -18.18 6.82
N LEU A 317 10.37 -17.40 6.71
CA LEU A 317 10.63 -16.55 5.56
C LEU A 317 10.94 -17.43 4.34
N CYS A 318 9.97 -17.52 3.43
CA CYS A 318 10.00 -18.38 2.26
C CYS A 318 10.20 -17.59 0.96
N LYS A 319 9.94 -16.28 0.97
CA LYS A 319 10.15 -15.40 -0.19
C LYS A 319 10.91 -14.15 0.20
N ILE A 320 11.96 -13.86 -0.57
CA ILE A 320 12.77 -12.66 -0.42
C ILE A 320 12.87 -11.97 -1.77
N SER A 321 12.57 -10.67 -1.81
CA SER A 321 12.81 -9.80 -2.96
C SER A 321 13.52 -8.52 -2.50
N LEU A 322 14.75 -8.30 -2.94
CA LEU A 322 15.57 -7.17 -2.49
C LEU A 322 16.67 -6.84 -3.48
N SER A 323 17.35 -5.70 -3.27
CA SER A 323 18.57 -5.38 -3.98
C SER A 323 19.71 -6.33 -3.60
N ALA A 324 20.44 -6.87 -4.57
CA ALA A 324 21.59 -7.73 -4.31
C ALA A 324 22.66 -7.04 -3.45
N TYR A 325 22.76 -5.71 -3.51
CA TYR A 325 23.64 -4.94 -2.64
C TYR A 325 23.18 -4.93 -1.18
N VAL A 326 21.88 -4.93 -0.91
CA VAL A 326 21.36 -4.97 0.48
C VAL A 326 21.68 -6.31 1.14
N LEU A 327 21.61 -7.40 0.38
CA LEU A 327 21.81 -8.76 0.91
C LEU A 327 23.27 -9.22 0.91
N PHE A 328 24.04 -8.87 -0.12
CA PHE A 328 25.38 -9.42 -0.29
C PHE A 328 26.52 -8.43 -0.03
N LYS A 329 26.29 -7.11 0.07
CA LYS A 329 27.39 -6.12 0.08
C LYS A 329 28.47 -6.50 1.11
N PRO A 330 29.74 -6.67 0.65
CA PRO A 330 30.83 -7.04 1.54
C PRO A 330 31.15 -5.87 2.47
N HIS A 331 31.08 -6.13 3.79
CA HIS A 331 31.51 -5.15 4.78
C HIS A 331 33.00 -4.84 4.64
N HIS A 332 33.41 -3.66 5.12
CA HIS A 332 34.80 -3.25 5.33
C HIS A 332 35.65 -4.23 6.18
N LYS A 333 35.06 -5.32 6.69
CA LYS A 333 35.74 -6.43 7.38
C LYS A 333 35.56 -7.75 6.60
N PRO A 334 36.59 -8.21 5.85
CA PRO A 334 36.48 -9.29 4.86
C PRO A 334 36.50 -10.72 5.45
N ARG A 335 35.85 -10.99 6.59
CA ARG A 335 36.08 -12.25 7.33
C ARG A 335 34.91 -13.21 7.46
N ARG A 336 33.70 -12.87 7.05
CA ARG A 336 32.59 -13.83 7.00
C ARG A 336 32.02 -13.89 5.60
N ARG A 337 32.00 -15.09 5.04
CA ARG A 337 31.32 -15.36 3.76
C ARG A 337 29.81 -15.33 4.03
N ASN A 338 29.04 -14.69 3.15
CA ASN A 338 27.60 -14.46 3.32
C ASN A 338 26.73 -15.70 3.04
N ILE A 339 27.30 -16.90 3.14
CA ILE A 339 26.63 -18.16 2.77
C ILE A 339 25.51 -18.50 3.77
N ASP A 340 25.66 -18.07 5.02
CA ASP A 340 24.73 -18.35 6.12
C ASP A 340 23.80 -17.13 6.38
N VAL A 341 23.55 -16.30 5.36
CA VAL A 341 22.67 -15.13 5.44
C VAL A 341 21.22 -15.50 5.17
N LEU A 342 20.94 -16.53 4.38
CA LEU A 342 19.58 -16.88 3.97
C LEU A 342 18.93 -17.91 4.93
N PRO A 343 17.61 -17.84 5.14
CA PRO A 343 16.90 -18.81 5.96
C PRO A 343 16.75 -20.16 5.24
N ALA A 344 16.80 -21.26 6.00
CA ALA A 344 16.61 -22.61 5.46
C ALA A 344 15.19 -22.84 4.89
N SER A 345 14.21 -21.99 5.26
CA SER A 345 12.85 -22.00 4.75
C SER A 345 12.69 -21.37 3.37
N LEU A 346 13.72 -20.73 2.82
CA LEU A 346 13.63 -19.97 1.57
C LEU A 346 13.25 -20.86 0.38
N GLU A 347 12.19 -20.47 -0.33
CA GLU A 347 11.67 -21.14 -1.53
C GLU A 347 11.89 -20.30 -2.78
N ALA A 348 11.78 -18.97 -2.67
CA ALA A 348 11.93 -18.02 -3.76
C ALA A 348 12.86 -16.85 -3.39
N LEU A 349 13.86 -16.60 -4.24
CA LEU A 349 14.78 -15.48 -4.13
C LEU A 349 14.73 -14.61 -5.37
N GLU A 350 14.36 -13.35 -5.20
CA GLU A 350 14.39 -12.33 -6.23
C GLU A 350 15.46 -11.28 -5.89
N LEU A 351 16.40 -11.07 -6.82
CA LEU A 351 17.47 -10.08 -6.66
C LEU A 351 17.35 -9.00 -7.72
N ILE A 352 17.24 -7.77 -7.24
CA ILE A 352 17.22 -6.54 -8.02
C ILE A 352 18.65 -5.98 -8.07
N SER A 353 19.06 -5.40 -9.20
CA SER A 353 20.35 -4.70 -9.33
C SER A 353 21.55 -5.55 -8.91
N TYR A 354 21.69 -6.73 -9.51
CA TYR A 354 22.79 -7.65 -9.23
C TYR A 354 24.01 -7.40 -10.14
N ASP A 355 25.20 -7.73 -9.64
CA ASP A 355 26.47 -7.69 -10.37
C ASP A 355 27.20 -9.05 -10.33
N GLN A 356 28.44 -9.08 -10.82
CA GLN A 356 29.30 -10.28 -10.78
C GLN A 356 29.38 -10.88 -9.37
N TYR A 357 29.57 -10.03 -8.36
CA TYR A 357 29.80 -10.48 -7.01
C TYR A 357 28.56 -11.16 -6.44
N ALA A 358 27.36 -10.61 -6.70
CA ALA A 358 26.11 -11.26 -6.35
C ALA A 358 25.93 -12.63 -7.01
N VAL A 359 26.34 -12.78 -8.28
CA VAL A 359 26.30 -14.07 -8.99
C VAL A 359 27.27 -15.07 -8.35
N ASP A 360 28.49 -14.64 -8.02
CA ASP A 360 29.48 -15.50 -7.36
C ASP A 360 28.99 -15.98 -5.98
N GLN A 361 28.33 -15.10 -5.20
CA GLN A 361 27.72 -15.48 -3.92
C GLN A 361 26.58 -16.49 -4.09
N LEU A 362 25.70 -16.31 -5.10
CA LEU A 362 24.66 -17.29 -5.42
C LEU A 362 25.25 -18.65 -5.79
N LEU A 363 26.31 -18.68 -6.59
CA LEU A 363 26.99 -19.93 -6.94
C LEU A 363 27.52 -20.65 -5.70
N GLU A 364 28.10 -19.93 -4.75
CA GLU A 364 28.57 -20.50 -3.48
C GLU A 364 27.41 -21.04 -2.63
N ILE A 365 26.30 -20.29 -2.53
CA ILE A 365 25.07 -20.74 -1.84
C ILE A 365 24.53 -22.02 -2.49
N LEU A 366 24.48 -22.08 -3.82
CA LEU A 366 23.98 -23.25 -4.55
C LEU A 366 24.90 -24.47 -4.45
N GLN A 367 26.21 -24.28 -4.24
CA GLN A 367 27.12 -25.37 -3.94
C GLN A 367 26.77 -26.04 -2.59
N ARG A 368 26.28 -25.26 -1.62
CA ARG A 368 25.89 -25.73 -0.28
C ARG A 368 24.37 -25.77 -0.07
N ARG A 369 23.59 -25.82 -1.15
CA ARG A 369 22.12 -25.71 -1.11
C ARG A 369 21.47 -26.62 -0.06
N GLN A 370 21.86 -27.89 0.00
CA GLN A 370 21.25 -28.87 0.90
C GLN A 370 21.47 -28.53 2.40
N GLU A 371 22.55 -27.81 2.70
CA GLU A 371 22.88 -27.39 4.07
C GLU A 371 22.24 -26.02 4.38
N SER A 372 22.30 -25.07 3.44
CA SER A 372 21.96 -23.67 3.70
C SER A 372 20.52 -23.31 3.31
N VAL A 373 20.07 -23.69 2.12
CA VAL A 373 18.76 -23.30 1.55
C VAL A 373 18.09 -24.48 0.83
N PRO A 374 17.78 -25.57 1.55
CA PRO A 374 17.35 -26.83 0.95
C PRO A 374 16.03 -26.73 0.18
N LYS A 375 15.18 -25.75 0.54
CA LYS A 375 13.86 -25.54 -0.09
C LYS A 375 13.88 -24.61 -1.30
N LEU A 376 15.02 -24.01 -1.64
CA LEU A 376 15.07 -23.03 -2.73
C LEU A 376 14.73 -23.70 -4.05
N VAL A 377 13.67 -23.22 -4.71
CA VAL A 377 13.16 -23.76 -5.99
C VAL A 377 13.06 -22.70 -7.07
N HIS A 378 13.08 -21.41 -6.70
CA HIS A 378 12.96 -20.30 -7.64
C HIS A 378 13.99 -19.22 -7.39
N ILE A 379 14.67 -18.79 -8.47
CA ILE A 379 15.55 -17.61 -8.47
C ILE A 379 15.13 -16.68 -9.61
N GLN A 380 14.93 -15.42 -9.29
CA GLN A 380 14.66 -14.36 -10.26
C GLN A 380 15.72 -13.28 -10.17
N LEU A 381 16.32 -12.93 -11.30
CA LEU A 381 17.36 -11.92 -11.40
C LEU A 381 16.86 -10.76 -12.27
N LYS A 382 16.64 -9.60 -11.65
CA LYS A 382 16.24 -8.35 -12.31
C LYS A 382 17.45 -7.45 -12.48
N ARG A 383 17.97 -7.38 -13.70
CA ARG A 383 19.12 -6.56 -14.05
C ARG A 383 18.64 -5.18 -14.48
N ARG A 384 19.12 -4.14 -13.78
CA ARG A 384 19.12 -2.79 -14.30
C ARG A 384 20.40 -2.62 -15.13
N VAL A 385 20.26 -2.24 -16.40
CA VAL A 385 21.42 -2.14 -17.30
C VAL A 385 22.33 -1.01 -16.82
N VAL A 386 23.42 -1.37 -16.15
CA VAL A 386 24.56 -0.47 -15.92
C VAL A 386 25.44 -0.56 -17.16
N ASP A 387 25.80 0.59 -17.75
CA ASP A 387 26.63 0.64 -18.95
C ASP A 387 28.05 0.09 -18.66
N TYR A 388 28.28 -1.19 -18.96
CA TYR A 388 29.60 -1.81 -18.85
C TYR A 388 30.48 -1.30 -19.98
N ARG A 389 31.16 -0.18 -19.75
CA ARG A 389 32.21 0.32 -20.66
C ARG A 389 33.39 -0.66 -20.78
N ASP A 390 33.55 -1.57 -19.82
CA ASP A 390 34.60 -2.59 -19.81
C ASP A 390 34.10 -3.95 -20.32
N LYS A 391 34.48 -4.28 -21.57
CA LYS A 391 34.14 -5.55 -22.24
C LYS A 391 34.64 -6.79 -21.49
N THR A 392 35.75 -6.68 -20.75
CA THR A 392 36.33 -7.81 -20.02
C THR A 392 35.46 -8.18 -18.82
N ARG A 393 34.94 -7.17 -18.10
CA ARG A 393 34.00 -7.37 -16.99
C ARG A 393 32.68 -7.97 -17.48
N LEU A 394 32.20 -7.52 -18.64
CA LEU A 394 30.99 -8.07 -19.24
C LEU A 394 31.15 -9.56 -19.58
N ALA A 395 32.26 -9.94 -20.22
CA ALA A 395 32.52 -11.34 -20.58
C ALA A 395 32.58 -12.27 -19.33
N ARG A 396 33.24 -11.83 -18.25
CA ARG A 396 33.29 -12.59 -16.98
C ARG A 396 31.90 -12.74 -16.34
N PHE A 397 31.09 -11.70 -16.45
CA PHE A 397 29.71 -11.72 -15.96
C PHE A 397 28.84 -12.68 -16.76
N GLU A 398 28.96 -12.69 -18.08
CA GLU A 398 28.25 -13.63 -18.93
C GLU A 398 28.67 -15.08 -18.65
N GLU A 399 29.97 -15.32 -18.42
CA GLU A 399 30.50 -16.63 -18.01
C GLU A 399 29.89 -17.10 -16.68
N ALA A 400 29.93 -16.26 -15.64
CA ALA A 400 29.37 -16.61 -14.33
C ALA A 400 27.85 -16.81 -14.35
N VAL A 401 27.12 -16.02 -15.16
CA VAL A 401 25.69 -16.24 -15.41
C VAL A 401 25.45 -17.57 -16.13
N GLY A 402 26.33 -17.97 -17.04
CA GLY A 402 26.32 -19.29 -17.68
C GLY A 402 26.47 -20.42 -16.67
N ASP A 403 27.44 -20.30 -15.76
CA ASP A 403 27.65 -21.26 -14.68
C ASP A 403 26.45 -21.32 -13.72
N LEU A 404 25.85 -20.18 -13.39
CA LEU A 404 24.66 -20.11 -12.55
C LEU A 404 23.48 -20.86 -13.20
N LYS A 405 23.24 -20.65 -14.50
CA LYS A 405 22.21 -21.37 -15.27
C LYS A 405 22.43 -22.87 -15.21
N LYS A 406 23.66 -23.33 -15.45
CA LYS A 406 24.01 -24.74 -15.37
C LYS A 406 23.74 -25.30 -13.98
N LYS A 407 24.17 -24.60 -12.92
CA LYS A 407 23.99 -25.03 -11.54
C LYS A 407 22.51 -25.08 -11.12
N CYS A 408 21.70 -24.11 -11.54
CA CYS A 408 20.26 -24.12 -11.30
C CYS A 408 19.58 -25.30 -12.01
N ASN A 409 19.94 -25.59 -13.27
CA ASN A 409 19.42 -26.74 -14.00
C ASN A 409 19.76 -28.07 -13.30
N ASP A 410 21.02 -28.24 -12.88
CA ASP A 410 21.47 -29.43 -12.14
C ASP A 410 20.70 -29.60 -10.81
N ALA A 411 20.29 -28.48 -10.19
CA ALA A 411 19.55 -28.44 -8.94
C ALA A 411 18.01 -28.45 -9.10
N ALA A 412 17.49 -28.49 -10.34
CA ALA A 412 16.07 -28.32 -10.66
C ALA A 412 15.45 -27.02 -10.08
N ILE A 413 16.20 -25.92 -10.13
CA ILE A 413 15.76 -24.57 -9.72
C ILE A 413 15.32 -23.80 -10.95
N ALA A 414 14.11 -23.23 -10.91
CA ALA A 414 13.61 -22.35 -11.96
C ALA A 414 14.32 -20.99 -11.88
N LEU A 415 15.12 -20.67 -12.91
CA LEU A 415 15.87 -19.43 -13.01
C LEU A 415 15.24 -18.51 -14.08
N GLN A 416 14.85 -17.30 -13.68
CA GLN A 416 14.33 -16.27 -14.59
C GLN A 416 15.23 -15.04 -14.61
N PHE A 417 15.43 -14.49 -15.81
CA PHE A 417 16.18 -13.25 -16.02
C PHE A 417 15.27 -12.19 -16.61
N PHE A 418 15.30 -11.00 -16.02
CA PHE A 418 14.62 -9.83 -16.54
C PHE A 418 15.64 -8.72 -16.72
N GLU A 419 15.73 -8.18 -17.92
CA GLU A 419 16.48 -6.96 -18.18
C GLU A 419 15.52 -5.79 -18.25
N GLU A 420 15.52 -4.96 -17.22
CA GLU A 420 14.84 -3.68 -17.26
C GLU A 420 15.77 -2.69 -17.96
N ARG A 421 15.48 -2.47 -19.24
CA ARG A 421 16.02 -1.32 -19.95
C ARG A 421 15.32 -0.09 -19.39
N THR A 422 15.91 0.50 -18.35
CA THR A 422 15.61 1.90 -18.01
C THR A 422 16.00 2.71 -19.24
N VAL A 423 15.02 3.07 -20.07
CA VAL A 423 15.21 4.13 -21.04
C VAL A 423 15.45 5.34 -20.16
N GLN A 424 16.71 5.71 -19.94
CA GLN A 424 17.02 7.05 -19.50
C GLN A 424 16.39 7.95 -20.56
N ALA A 425 15.20 8.48 -20.26
CA ALA A 425 14.77 9.72 -20.86
C ALA A 425 15.83 10.72 -20.43
N VAL A 426 16.90 10.80 -21.22
CA VAL A 426 17.89 11.86 -21.09
C VAL A 426 17.07 13.12 -21.17
N ASP A 427 17.04 13.79 -20.03
CA ASP A 427 16.13 14.87 -19.76
C ASP A 427 16.52 16.06 -20.63
N ASN A 428 15.97 16.11 -21.86
CA ASN A 428 16.04 17.30 -22.71
C ASN A 428 15.28 18.50 -22.10
N ARG A 429 14.75 18.39 -20.87
CA ARG A 429 14.18 19.51 -20.13
C ARG A 429 15.23 20.54 -19.68
N SER A 430 16.52 20.19 -19.65
CA SER A 430 17.60 21.15 -19.39
C SER A 430 17.81 22.17 -20.52
N THR A 431 17.26 21.96 -21.73
CA THR A 431 17.39 22.92 -22.85
C THR A 431 16.14 23.76 -23.11
N MET A 432 15.06 23.59 -22.33
CA MET A 432 13.81 24.34 -22.55
C MET A 432 13.65 25.58 -21.66
N TRP A 433 14.51 25.76 -20.65
CA TRP A 433 14.52 26.95 -19.78
C TRP A 433 15.57 28.01 -20.15
N SER A 434 16.37 27.78 -21.20
CA SER A 434 17.35 28.77 -21.73
C SER A 434 16.93 29.46 -23.03
N GLN A 435 15.66 29.33 -23.44
CA GLN A 435 15.09 30.03 -24.61
C GLN A 435 13.80 30.80 -24.30
N ILE A 436 13.57 31.13 -23.03
CA ILE A 436 12.61 32.16 -22.63
C ILE A 436 13.34 33.17 -21.73
N GLU A 437 14.22 33.95 -22.34
CA GLU A 437 14.57 35.32 -21.95
C GLU A 437 14.80 36.15 -23.22
#